data_AF-A0A7X9LAK7-F1
#
_entry.id   AF-A0A7X9LAK7-F1
#
_cell.length_a   1.000
_cell.length_b   1.000
_cell.length_c   1.000
_cell.angle_alpha   90.00
_cell.angle_beta   90.00
_cell.angle_gamma   90.00
#
_symmetry.space_group_name_H-M   'P 1'
#
loop_
_entity.id
_entity.type
_entity.pdbx_description
1 polymer ?
#
loop_
_entity_poly.entity_id
_entity_poly.type
_entity_poly.pdbx_seq_one_letter_code
_entity_poly.pdbx_strand_id
1 'polypeptide(L)' 'METAQSMYDRVGGHPTFVALVDAFYAGVADDPALRALYPEEDLGPAAERLLMFLEQYWGGPKT' A
#
# COMPACT_ATOMS: atom_id res chain seq x y z
N MET A 1 -5.64 28.01 -11.68
CA MET A 1 -6.61 26.93 -11.42
C MET A 1 -6.11 26.22 -10.18
N GLU A 2 -6.78 26.37 -9.04
CA GLU A 2 -6.47 25.56 -7.85
C GLU A 2 -6.83 24.11 -8.17
N THR A 3 -5.83 23.28 -8.42
CA THR A 3 -6.02 21.83 -8.41
C THR A 3 -6.34 21.47 -6.96
N ALA A 4 -7.60 21.14 -6.68
CA ALA A 4 -7.96 20.59 -5.38
C ALA A 4 -6.97 19.48 -5.04
N GLN A 5 -6.27 19.60 -3.90
CA GLN A 5 -5.32 18.58 -3.47
C GLN A 5 -6.02 17.22 -3.49
N SER A 6 -5.40 16.24 -4.14
CA SER A 6 -5.93 14.89 -4.15
C SER A 6 -6.01 14.38 -2.71
N MET A 7 -6.91 13.44 -2.43
CA MET A 7 -6.94 12.84 -1.09
C MET A 7 -5.59 12.18 -0.77
N TYR A 8 -4.90 11.63 -1.78
CA TYR A 8 -3.52 11.17 -1.69
C TYR A 8 -2.57 12.25 -1.13
N ASP A 9 -2.60 13.48 -1.66
CA ASP A 9 -1.75 14.57 -1.14
C ASP A 9 -2.13 14.95 0.30
N ARG A 10 -3.42 14.96 0.60
CA ARG A 10 -3.95 15.34 1.92
C ARG A 10 -3.57 14.35 3.03
N VAL A 11 -3.40 13.08 2.69
CA VAL A 11 -3.00 12.03 3.65
C VAL A 11 -1.48 11.90 3.80
N GLY A 12 -0.69 12.68 3.04
CA GLY A 12 0.78 12.67 3.12
C GLY A 12 1.48 11.92 1.98
N GLY A 13 0.75 11.59 0.91
CA GLY A 13 1.29 10.99 -0.32
C GLY A 13 1.95 9.61 -0.13
N HIS A 14 2.81 9.25 -1.07
CA HIS A 14 3.54 7.98 -1.15
C HIS A 14 4.10 7.46 0.18
N PRO A 15 4.86 8.24 0.97
CA PRO A 15 5.46 7.70 2.20
C PRO A 15 4.43 7.21 3.22
N THR A 16 3.21 7.76 3.20
CA THR A 16 2.13 7.30 4.07
C THR A 16 1.62 5.93 3.65
N PHE A 17 1.43 5.72 2.35
CA PHE A 17 0.97 4.44 1.83
C PHE A 17 2.06 3.36 1.95
N VAL A 18 3.33 3.69 1.73
CA VAL A 18 4.45 2.76 2.00
C VAL A 18 4.42 2.29 3.44
N ALA A 19 4.38 3.22 4.41
CA ALA A 19 4.34 2.86 5.82
C ALA A 19 3.10 2.02 6.20
N LEU A 20 1.94 2.32 5.60
CA LEU A 20 0.70 1.57 5.81
C LEU A 20 0.82 0.14 5.28
N VAL A 21 1.32 -0.03 4.06
CA VAL A 21 1.47 -1.33 3.41
C VAL A 21 2.53 -2.16 4.13
N ASP A 22 3.66 -1.56 4.50
CA ASP A 22 4.71 -2.24 5.27
C ASP A 22 4.18 -2.74 6.61
N ALA A 23 3.44 -1.91 7.35
CA ALA A 23 2.83 -2.31 8.61
C ALA A 23 1.80 -3.43 8.42
N PHE A 24 1.00 -3.38 7.35
CA PHE A 24 0.04 -4.44 7.02
C PHE A 24 0.75 -5.76 6.74
N TYR A 25 1.80 -5.77 5.90
CA TYR A 25 2.51 -6.99 5.55
C TYR A 25 3.42 -7.51 6.66
N ALA A 26 3.92 -6.65 7.55
CA ALA A 26 4.56 -7.06 8.79
C ALA A 26 3.56 -7.84 9.68
N GLY A 27 2.31 -7.37 9.79
CA GLY A 27 1.26 -8.09 10.49
C GLY A 27 0.88 -9.41 9.83
N VAL A 28 0.78 -9.45 8.50
CA VAL A 28 0.54 -10.69 7.73
C VAL A 28 1.66 -11.71 7.91
N ALA A 29 2.91 -11.25 8.00
CA ALA A 29 4.06 -12.13 8.21
C ALA A 29 4.06 -12.78 9.60
N ASP A 30 3.53 -12.08 10.62
CA ASP A 30 3.46 -12.56 12.01
C ASP A 30 2.20 -13.40 12.29
N ASP A 31 1.15 -13.30 11.46
CA ASP A 31 -0.09 -14.07 11.60
C ASP A 31 -0.08 -15.33 10.71
N PRO A 32 -0.02 -16.56 11.29
CA PRO A 32 0.04 -17.81 10.50
C PRO A 32 -1.18 -18.05 9.61
N ALA A 33 -2.37 -17.58 10.01
CA ALA A 33 -3.59 -17.77 9.23
C ALA A 33 -3.60 -16.86 8.00
N LEU A 34 -3.15 -15.61 8.15
CA LEU A 34 -2.96 -14.70 7.01
C LEU A 34 -1.79 -15.15 6.14
N ARG A 35 -0.68 -15.57 6.75
CA ARG A 35 0.51 -16.05 6.04
C ARG A 35 0.22 -17.26 5.15
N ALA A 36 -0.70 -18.13 5.57
CA ALA A 36 -1.14 -19.29 4.79
C ALA A 36 -1.85 -18.93 3.47
N LEU A 37 -2.36 -17.70 3.34
CA LEU A 37 -2.98 -17.20 2.10
C LEU A 37 -1.95 -16.83 1.03
N TYR A 38 -0.67 -16.67 1.42
CA TYR A 38 0.42 -16.31 0.52
C TYR A 38 1.33 -17.53 0.31
N PRO A 39 1.18 -18.28 -0.79
CA PRO A 39 2.03 -19.46 -1.05
C PRO A 39 3.50 -19.08 -1.30
N GLU A 40 3.74 -17.84 -1.73
CA GLU A 40 5.07 -17.30 -1.96
C GLU A 40 5.78 -16.96 -0.64
N GLU A 41 7.09 -17.19 -0.57
CA GLU A 41 7.89 -16.85 0.61
C GLU A 41 8.03 -15.33 0.76
N ASP A 42 8.17 -14.64 -0.38
CA ASP A 42 8.32 -13.20 -0.50
C ASP A 42 6.96 -12.49 -0.63
N LEU A 43 6.68 -11.58 0.30
CA LEU A 43 5.48 -10.74 0.30
C LEU A 43 5.69 -9.42 -0.45
N GLY A 44 6.93 -9.08 -0.84
CA GLY A 44 7.30 -7.84 -1.52
C GLY A 44 6.46 -7.55 -2.77
N PRO A 45 6.34 -8.48 -3.73
CA PRO A 45 5.52 -8.26 -4.92
C PRO A 45 4.03 -8.06 -4.62
N ALA A 46 3.51 -8.62 -3.51
CA ALA A 46 2.13 -8.40 -3.10
C ALA A 46 1.97 -7.01 -2.46
N ALA A 47 2.93 -6.60 -1.64
CA ALA A 47 3.02 -5.26 -1.06
C ALA A 47 3.08 -4.17 -2.13
N GLU A 48 3.94 -4.31 -3.14
CA GLU A 48 4.04 -3.33 -4.24
C GLU A 48 2.72 -3.19 -5.00
N ARG A 49 2.03 -4.30 -5.27
CA ARG A 49 0.72 -4.27 -5.95
C ARG A 49 -0.35 -3.58 -5.12
N LEU A 50 -0.38 -3.85 -3.81
CA LEU A 50 -1.32 -3.19 -2.90
C LEU A 50 -1.02 -1.69 -2.79
N LEU A 51 0.26 -1.32 -2.68
CA LEU A 51 0.72 0.07 -2.65
C LEU A 51 0.23 0.83 -3.89
N MET A 52 0.56 0.34 -5.09
CA MET A 52 0.13 0.98 -6.34
C MET A 52 -1.38 1.11 -6.44
N PHE A 53 -2.13 0.09 -6.01
CA PHE A 53 -3.59 0.14 -5.99
C PHE A 53 -4.13 1.25 -5.07
N LEU A 54 -3.61 1.36 -3.84
CA LEU A 54 -4.02 2.37 -2.89
C LEU A 54 -3.66 3.78 -3.37
N GLU A 55 -2.47 3.98 -3.90
CA GLU A 55 -2.07 5.29 -4.42
C GLU A 55 -3.00 5.74 -5.55
N GLN A 56 -3.27 4.85 -6.52
CA GLN A 56 -4.18 5.15 -7.62
C GLN A 56 -5.62 5.40 -7.16
N TYR A 57 -6.13 4.62 -6.20
CA TYR A 57 -7.48 4.79 -5.67
C TYR A 57 -7.69 6.15 -4.98
N TRP A 58 -6.67 6.66 -4.28
CA TRP A 58 -6.72 7.96 -3.59
C TRP A 58 -6.36 9.17 -4.49
N GLY A 59 -6.14 8.94 -5.78
CA GLY A 59 -5.85 9.98 -6.78
C GLY A 59 -4.37 10.33 -6.92
N GLY A 60 -3.48 9.46 -6.45
CA GLY A 60 -2.04 9.53 -6.66
C GLY A 60 -1.63 9.23 -8.11
N PRO A 61 -0.33 9.31 -8.40
CA PRO A 61 0.20 9.12 -9.75
C PRO A 61 -0.04 7.69 -10.25
N LYS A 62 -0.36 7.55 -11.54
CA LYS A 62 -0.35 6.27 -12.24
C LYS A 62 1.08 6.03 -12.73
N THR A 63 1.92 5.44 -11.89
CA THR A 63 3.21 4.88 -12.33
C THR A 63 3.00 3.62 -13.15
#